data_AF-A0A2M7Z4A7-F1
#
_entry.id   AF-A0A2M7Z4A7-F1
#
_cell.length_a   1.000
_cell.length_b   1.000
_cell.length_c   1.000
_cell.angle_alpha   90.00
_cell.angle_beta   90.00
_cell.angle_gamma   90.00
#
_symmetry.space_group_name_H-M   'P 1'
#
loop_
_entity.id
_entity.type
_entity.pdbx_description
1 polymer ?
#
loop_
_entity_poly.entity_id
_entity_poly.type
_entity_poly.pdbx_seq_one_letter_code
_entity_poly.pdbx_strand_id
1 'polypeptide(L)'
;MPEKFEIVVSGAARVSHCCSNIKEISKEVGREIARQNCNLVTGATTGVPYFAALGCKETGGFSIGFSPAVSEAAHLKTYRLPLAPFDIMIYTGAD
;
A
#
# COMPACT_ATOMS: atom_id res chain seq x y z
N MET A 1 13.19 -13.92 -18.61
CA MET A 1 12.16 -12.94 -18.22
C MET A 1 12.88 -11.84 -17.45
N PRO A 2 12.57 -10.55 -17.65
CA PRO A 2 13.14 -9.50 -16.81
C PRO A 2 12.82 -9.79 -15.33
N GLU A 3 13.76 -9.45 -14.46
CA GLU A 3 13.63 -9.69 -13.03
C GLU A 3 12.47 -8.86 -12.47
N LYS A 4 11.61 -9.48 -11.65
CA LYS A 4 10.45 -8.82 -11.03
C LYS A 4 10.81 -8.48 -9.60
N PHE A 5 10.89 -7.18 -9.29
CA PHE A 5 11.21 -6.71 -7.95
C PHE A 5 9.95 -6.49 -7.10
N GLU A 6 10.11 -6.71 -5.80
CA GLU A 6 9.17 -6.30 -4.76
C GLU A 6 9.61 -4.92 -4.25
N ILE A 7 8.87 -3.87 -4.59
CA ILE A 7 9.23 -2.50 -4.23
C ILE A 7 8.42 -2.09 -3.01
N VAL A 8 9.11 -1.79 -1.91
CA VAL A 8 8.48 -1.32 -0.68
C VAL A 8 8.30 0.20 -0.72
N VAL A 9 7.07 0.67 -0.50
CA VAL A 9 6.77 2.10 -0.33
C VAL A 9 6.31 2.36 1.11
N SER A 10 7.07 3.18 1.82
CA SER A 10 6.79 3.62 3.18
C SER A 10 6.60 5.13 3.23
N GLY A 11 5.73 5.60 4.14
CA GLY A 11 5.45 7.03 4.30
C GLY A 11 4.40 7.30 5.38
N ALA A 12 4.02 8.57 5.51
CA ALA A 12 3.13 9.02 6.57
C ALA A 12 1.72 8.40 6.45
N ALA A 13 1.22 7.80 7.54
CA ALA A 13 -0.15 7.28 7.61
C ALA A 13 -1.22 8.39 7.65
N ARG A 14 -0.87 9.57 8.15
CA ARG A 14 -1.71 10.77 8.12
C ARG A 14 -1.06 11.81 7.22
N VAL A 15 -1.80 12.33 6.25
CA VAL A 15 -1.22 13.20 5.20
C VAL A 15 -1.50 14.69 5.37
N SER A 16 -2.23 15.10 6.42
CA SER A 16 -2.62 16.50 6.63
C SER A 16 -1.44 17.45 6.87
N HIS A 17 -0.28 16.92 7.24
CA HIS A 17 0.95 17.68 7.47
C HIS A 17 1.94 17.59 6.30
N CYS A 18 1.62 16.81 5.27
CA CYS A 18 2.47 16.66 4.10
C CYS A 18 2.18 17.78 3.07
N CYS A 19 2.95 17.81 1.98
CA CYS A 19 2.70 18.72 0.87
C CYS A 19 1.29 18.55 0.28
N SER A 20 0.76 19.61 -0.32
CA SER A 20 -0.62 19.68 -0.83
C SER A 20 -0.94 18.60 -1.88
N ASN A 21 0.04 18.18 -2.67
CA ASN A 21 -0.11 17.18 -3.73
C ASN A 21 0.32 15.76 -3.31
N ILE A 22 0.56 15.52 -2.02
CA ILE A 22 1.07 14.22 -1.52
C ILE A 22 0.25 13.01 -1.99
N LYS A 23 -1.07 13.14 -2.09
CA LYS A 23 -1.95 12.05 -2.52
C LYS A 23 -1.67 11.65 -3.96
N GLU A 24 -1.53 12.62 -4.85
CA GLU A 24 -1.29 12.36 -6.27
C GLU A 24 0.13 11.88 -6.51
N ILE A 25 1.13 12.46 -5.83
CA ILE A 25 2.51 11.96 -5.87
C ILE A 25 2.56 10.49 -5.44
N SER A 26 1.89 10.14 -4.35
CA SER A 26 1.88 8.77 -3.84
C SER A 26 1.24 7.81 -4.84
N LYS A 27 0.12 8.20 -5.44
CA LYS A 27 -0.52 7.41 -6.51
C LYS A 27 0.42 7.22 -7.69
N GLU A 28 1.09 8.27 -8.14
CA GLU A 28 2.00 8.19 -9.29
C GLU A 28 3.17 7.23 -9.05
N VAL A 29 3.72 7.20 -7.82
CA VAL A 29 4.71 6.18 -7.43
C VAL A 29 4.15 4.76 -7.61
N GLY A 30 2.91 4.52 -7.17
CA GLY A 30 2.25 3.24 -7.35
C GLY A 30 2.02 2.86 -8.81
N ARG A 31 1.55 3.82 -9.62
CA ARG A 31 1.36 3.61 -11.07
C ARG A 31 2.68 3.26 -11.75
N GLU A 32 3.77 3.96 -11.39
CA GLU A 32 5.06 3.74 -12.00
C GLU A 32 5.64 2.37 -11.66
N ILE A 33 5.53 1.93 -10.39
CA ILE A 33 5.93 0.56 -10.01
C ILE A 33 5.17 -0.50 -10.84
N ALA A 34 3.87 -0.30 -11.03
CA ALA A 34 3.05 -1.19 -11.86
C ALA A 34 3.48 -1.18 -13.34
N ARG A 35 3.77 -0.02 -13.92
CA ARG A 35 4.25 0.11 -15.33
C ARG A 35 5.60 -0.57 -15.54
N GLN A 36 6.46 -0.57 -14.52
CA GLN A 36 7.74 -1.27 -14.53
C GLN A 36 7.59 -2.79 -14.28
N ASN A 37 6.36 -3.31 -14.30
CA ASN A 37 6.03 -4.73 -14.06
C ASN A 37 6.58 -5.24 -12.71
N CYS A 38 6.70 -4.36 -11.71
CA CYS A 38 7.11 -4.69 -10.36
C CYS A 38 5.88 -4.85 -9.46
N ASN A 39 6.04 -5.58 -8.36
CA ASN A 39 5.02 -5.70 -7.32
C ASN A 39 5.21 -4.58 -6.29
N LEU A 40 4.10 -4.04 -5.79
CA LEU A 40 4.13 -3.01 -4.74
C LEU A 40 3.90 -3.66 -3.37
N VAL A 41 4.80 -3.40 -2.42
CA VAL A 41 4.66 -3.81 -1.02
C VAL A 41 4.47 -2.58 -0.13
N THR A 42 3.52 -2.64 0.81
CA THR A 42 3.24 -1.56 1.76
C THR A 42 2.89 -2.09 3.15
N GLY A 43 2.86 -1.20 4.15
CA GLY A 43 2.44 -1.52 5.53
C GLY A 43 0.92 -1.58 5.75
N ALA A 44 0.12 -1.80 4.70
CA ALA A 44 -1.34 -1.95 4.78
C ALA A 44 -2.05 -0.90 5.68
N THR A 45 -1.69 0.37 5.55
CA THR A 45 -2.24 1.44 6.41
C THR A 45 -2.91 2.52 5.57
N THR A 46 -3.18 3.69 6.16
CA THR A 46 -3.73 4.87 5.48
C THR A 46 -2.62 5.78 4.95
N GLY A 47 -2.98 6.91 4.32
CA GLY A 47 -2.00 7.92 3.92
C GLY A 47 -1.13 7.49 2.72
N VAL A 48 0.16 7.86 2.73
CA VAL A 48 1.08 7.64 1.60
C VAL A 48 1.09 6.19 1.11
N PRO A 49 1.27 5.17 1.99
CA PRO A 49 1.26 3.77 1.55
C PRO A 49 -0.05 3.37 0.88
N TYR A 50 -1.19 3.84 1.41
CA TYR A 50 -2.50 3.57 0.83
C TYR A 50 -2.67 4.19 -0.56
N PHE A 51 -2.25 5.45 -0.72
CA PHE A 51 -2.36 6.13 -2.01
C PHE A 51 -1.45 5.50 -3.06
N ALA A 52 -0.27 5.02 -2.68
CA ALA A 52 0.57 4.21 -3.57
C ALA A 52 -0.13 2.90 -3.99
N ALA A 53 -0.76 2.19 -3.04
CA ALA A 53 -1.53 0.98 -3.35
C ALA A 53 -2.69 1.25 -4.32
N LEU A 54 -3.43 2.35 -4.12
CA LEU A 54 -4.49 2.78 -5.04
C LEU A 54 -3.95 3.06 -6.44
N GLY A 55 -2.84 3.81 -6.56
CA GLY A 55 -2.25 4.10 -7.87
C GLY A 55 -1.75 2.84 -8.59
N CYS A 56 -1.13 1.91 -7.85
CA CYS A 56 -0.75 0.60 -8.40
C CYS A 56 -1.96 -0.15 -8.94
N LYS A 57 -3.07 -0.18 -8.18
CA LYS A 57 -4.31 -0.85 -8.59
C LYS A 57 -5.00 -0.19 -9.79
N GLU A 58 -4.99 1.14 -9.86
CA GLU A 58 -5.51 1.92 -11.00
C GLU A 58 -4.83 1.52 -12.33
N THR A 59 -3.59 1.03 -12.28
CA THR A 59 -2.80 0.60 -13.46
C THR A 59 -2.84 -0.91 -13.69
N GLY A 60 -3.62 -1.66 -12.90
CA GLY A 60 -3.66 -3.12 -12.97
C GLY A 60 -2.43 -3.80 -12.39
N GLY A 61 -1.63 -3.10 -11.59
CA GLY A 61 -0.50 -3.68 -10.86
C GLY A 61 -0.94 -4.57 -9.71
N PHE A 62 0.04 -5.23 -9.10
CA PHE A 62 -0.16 -6.16 -7.98
C PHE A 62 0.33 -5.53 -6.67
N SER A 63 -0.53 -5.51 -5.65
CA SER A 63 -0.22 -4.88 -4.37
C SER A 63 -0.34 -5.84 -3.18
N ILE A 64 0.69 -5.86 -2.34
CA ILE A 64 0.81 -6.68 -1.13
C ILE A 64 0.83 -5.77 0.09
N GLY A 65 -0.09 -6.01 1.03
CA GLY A 65 -0.17 -5.31 2.30
C GLY A 65 0.37 -6.15 3.47
N PHE A 66 1.26 -5.57 4.28
CA PHE A 66 1.72 -6.15 5.54
C PHE A 66 1.12 -5.39 6.71
N SER A 67 0.30 -6.08 7.51
CA SER A 67 -0.39 -5.52 8.67
C SER A 67 0.15 -6.13 9.97
N PRO A 68 0.41 -5.33 11.02
CA PRO A 68 0.78 -5.85 12.33
C PRO A 68 -0.36 -6.62 13.01
N ALA A 69 -1.62 -6.34 12.62
CA ALA A 69 -2.80 -7.03 13.13
C ALA A 69 -2.66 -8.55 13.06
N VAL A 70 -3.20 -9.25 14.07
CA VAL A 70 -3.23 -10.72 14.14
C VAL A 70 -4.19 -11.37 13.14
N SER A 71 -5.11 -10.60 12.54
CA SER A 71 -6.09 -11.08 11.55
C SER A 71 -6.71 -9.93 10.77
N GLU A 72 -7.41 -10.24 9.68
CA GLU A 72 -8.26 -9.30 8.94
C GLU A 72 -9.33 -8.66 9.83
N ALA A 73 -9.96 -9.45 10.70
CA ALA A 73 -10.97 -8.95 11.62
C ALA A 73 -10.38 -7.88 12.57
N ALA A 74 -9.18 -8.11 13.10
CA ALA A 74 -8.48 -7.12 13.92
C ALA A 74 -8.08 -5.89 13.09
N HIS A 75 -7.58 -6.08 11.87
CA HIS A 75 -7.22 -5.00 10.95
C HIS A 75 -8.41 -4.04 10.67
N LEU A 76 -9.58 -4.60 10.36
CA LEU A 76 -10.79 -3.84 10.05
C LEU A 76 -11.45 -3.25 11.30
N LYS A 77 -11.54 -3.99 12.40
CA LYS A 77 -12.35 -3.60 13.56
C LYS A 77 -11.54 -2.86 14.63
N THR A 78 -10.31 -3.32 14.89
CA THR A 78 -9.42 -2.73 15.90
C THR A 78 -8.65 -1.55 15.32
N TYR A 79 -7.91 -1.76 14.21
CA TYR A 79 -7.09 -0.70 13.60
C TYR A 79 -7.91 0.20 12.67
N ARG A 80 -9.07 -0.26 12.19
CA ARG A 80 -9.95 0.49 11.28
C ARG A 80 -9.24 0.91 9.99
N LEU A 81 -8.44 0.00 9.44
CA LEU A 81 -7.65 0.22 8.24
C LEU A 81 -8.33 -0.37 6.99
N PRO A 82 -8.10 0.24 5.82
CA PRO A 82 -8.74 -0.17 4.57
C PRO A 82 -8.07 -1.38 3.92
N LEU A 83 -8.83 -2.17 3.16
CA LEU A 83 -8.33 -3.37 2.45
C LEU A 83 -8.36 -3.27 0.92
N ALA A 84 -9.18 -2.36 0.39
CA ALA A 84 -9.59 -2.37 -1.03
C ALA A 84 -8.46 -2.44 -2.08
N PRO A 85 -7.29 -1.77 -1.92
CA PRO A 85 -6.26 -1.78 -2.96
C PRO A 85 -5.31 -2.99 -2.89
N PHE A 86 -5.44 -3.89 -1.92
CA PHE A 86 -4.51 -5.00 -1.71
C PHE A 86 -5.02 -6.29 -2.34
N ASP A 87 -4.17 -6.96 -3.11
CA ASP A 87 -4.44 -8.29 -3.69
C ASP A 87 -4.13 -9.40 -2.68
N ILE A 88 -3.07 -9.19 -1.88
CA ILE A 88 -2.68 -10.08 -0.79
C ILE A 88 -2.50 -9.26 0.47
N MET A 89 -3.01 -9.79 1.57
CA MET A 89 -2.81 -9.28 2.91
C MET A 89 -2.03 -10.29 3.74
N ILE A 90 -0.94 -9.84 4.37
CA ILE A 90 -0.14 -10.61 5.31
C ILE A 90 -0.32 -10.00 6.69
N TYR A 91 -0.82 -10.81 7.61
CA TYR A 91 -1.05 -10.47 9.01
C TYR A 91 0.08 -11.06 9.84
N THR A 92 0.97 -10.22 10.37
CA THR A 92 2.18 -10.69 11.05
C THR A 92 1.96 -11.01 12.53
N GLY A 93 0.89 -10.47 13.14
CA GLY A 93 0.59 -10.67 14.55
C GLY A 93 1.63 -10.11 15.52
N ALA A 94 2.47 -9.19 15.06
CA ALA A 94 3.55 -8.55 15.83
C ALA A 94 3.07 -7.32 16.62
N ASP A 95 1.86 -7.39 17.19
CA ASP A 95 1.22 -6.31 17.95
C ASP A 95 2.02 -5.90 19.19
#